data_AF-A0A956IXD2-F1
#
_entry.id   AF-A0A956IXD2-F1
#
_cell.length_a   1.000
_cell.length_b   1.000
_cell.length_c   1.000
_cell.angle_alpha   90.00
_cell.angle_beta   90.00
_cell.angle_gamma   90.00
#
_symmetry.space_group_name_H-M   'P 1'
#
loop_
_entity.id
_entity.type
_entity.pdbx_description
1 polymer ?
#
loop_
_entity_poly.entity_id
_entity_poly.type
_entity_poly.pdbx_seq_one_letter_code
_entity_poly.pdbx_strand_id
1 'polypeptide(L)'
;LLASEDLERPPSRYRVPLVQDSGWLDALPEGLGDELSPSLDPVSDRVLRQRIQRFESTVYRFHYETRTSQGTISVSAEPPAIVPGSTWGPLWRRLALAVGVGVVVLGVGVVVHGRYVDRADWFIDHGNGPSIAWLGFVAALASGALAAALWMPAATRKRAPRLPALWVAVAAWSLIGILWFLGGPTLEAADQSIERGDLAAARAELAALSAVGAPSEGLASVHTRLADAEVANQHRRDISEDEAHLAEVKGANSSVAALEALARPWKTPDLEANARELTLQRAREDMPRLSQTQDAGGLDALALALVRVDPALAEEARRRTHLARAASMREAGDFSGALAALDGWVANDEEEAARTALRSGIAEDLRRAVDVADLDADDLESRQRSIERALTQARLFESLTHTHAERSVSDLEGRLEQTKKALEEERRRAEEAERREEAAAERARKQAEEAEQRRQAAAARASDRVHCCDGTTSPSCRRSQGSLRGCCSRHGGVC
;
A
#
# COMPACT_ATOMS: atom_id res chain seq x y z
N LEU A 1 -17.43 61.07 -40.25
CA LEU A 1 -17.09 61.08 -41.69
C LEU A 1 -17.91 62.20 -42.31
N LEU A 2 -17.23 63.19 -42.90
CA LEU A 2 -17.88 64.32 -43.56
C LEU A 2 -18.68 63.80 -44.77
N ALA A 3 -19.89 64.31 -44.99
CA ALA A 3 -20.63 64.01 -46.21
C ALA A 3 -19.90 64.64 -47.42
N SER A 4 -20.09 64.13 -48.63
CA SER A 4 -19.53 64.75 -49.84
C SER A 4 -19.90 66.23 -49.96
N GLU A 5 -21.11 66.58 -49.52
CA GLU A 5 -21.65 67.95 -49.44
C GLU A 5 -20.88 68.85 -48.47
N ASP A 6 -20.22 68.28 -47.45
CA ASP A 6 -19.41 69.04 -46.50
C ASP A 6 -18.07 69.50 -47.11
N LEU A 7 -17.57 68.83 -48.15
CA LEU A 7 -16.34 69.21 -48.88
C LEU A 7 -16.59 70.39 -49.83
N GLU A 8 -17.84 70.61 -50.24
CA GLU A 8 -18.22 71.70 -51.15
C GLU A 8 -18.69 72.97 -50.43
N ARG A 9 -18.62 72.97 -49.10
CA ARG A 9 -18.98 74.15 -48.31
C ARG A 9 -18.03 75.31 -48.63
N PRO A 10 -18.57 76.54 -48.72
CA PRO A 10 -17.74 77.73 -48.84
C PRO A 10 -16.70 77.75 -47.70
N PRO A 11 -15.43 78.13 -47.95
CA PRO A 11 -14.39 78.15 -46.93
C PRO A 11 -14.77 78.90 -45.65
N SER A 12 -15.61 79.94 -45.77
CA SER A 12 -16.13 80.74 -44.68
C SER A 12 -17.12 80.02 -43.74
N ARG A 13 -17.59 78.81 -44.11
CA ARG A 13 -18.51 78.00 -43.30
C ARG A 13 -17.81 76.90 -42.50
N TYR A 14 -16.53 76.64 -42.72
CA TYR A 14 -15.79 75.73 -41.85
C TYR A 14 -15.51 76.43 -40.51
N ARG A 15 -15.73 75.71 -39.40
CA ARG A 15 -15.42 76.21 -38.05
C ARG A 15 -13.92 76.43 -37.84
N VAL A 16 -13.12 75.60 -38.50
CA VAL A 16 -11.66 75.69 -38.52
C VAL A 16 -11.26 76.27 -39.87
N PRO A 17 -10.39 77.31 -39.93
CA PRO A 17 -10.05 77.94 -41.19
C PRO A 17 -9.35 76.94 -42.12
N LEU A 18 -9.89 76.83 -43.33
CA LEU A 18 -9.29 76.07 -44.43
C LEU A 18 -8.10 76.86 -44.97
N VAL A 19 -6.89 76.34 -44.75
CA VAL A 19 -5.63 76.98 -45.13
C VAL A 19 -5.25 76.63 -46.56
N GLN A 20 -5.46 75.37 -46.93
CA GLN A 20 -5.08 74.87 -48.23
C GLN A 20 -6.16 73.92 -48.73
N ASP A 21 -6.56 74.12 -49.98
CA ASP A 21 -7.46 73.24 -50.69
C ASP A 21 -6.83 72.92 -52.03
N SER A 22 -6.60 71.64 -52.31
CA SER A 22 -6.05 71.24 -53.59
C SER A 22 -7.04 71.40 -54.75
N GLY A 23 -8.32 71.64 -54.47
CA GLY A 23 -9.40 71.42 -55.42
C GLY A 23 -9.56 69.94 -55.77
N TRP A 24 -10.50 69.63 -56.64
CA TRP A 24 -10.64 68.29 -57.20
C TRP A 24 -9.51 68.01 -58.19
N LEU A 25 -8.69 67.01 -57.86
CA LEU A 25 -7.61 66.50 -58.68
C LEU A 25 -8.04 65.19 -59.33
N ASP A 26 -7.78 65.04 -60.63
CA ASP A 26 -8.08 63.82 -61.39
C ASP A 26 -7.01 62.72 -61.18
N ALA A 27 -5.87 63.05 -60.57
CA ALA A 27 -4.81 62.10 -60.24
C ALA A 27 -4.26 62.34 -58.82
N LEU A 28 -3.80 61.26 -58.19
CA LEU A 28 -3.09 61.33 -56.91
C LEU A 28 -1.78 62.11 -57.08
N PRO A 29 -1.53 63.21 -56.34
CA PRO A 29 -0.20 63.78 -56.24
C PRO A 29 0.76 62.69 -55.79
N GLU A 30 1.88 62.52 -56.48
CA GLU A 30 2.97 61.65 -56.03
C GLU A 30 3.42 62.16 -54.63
N GLY A 31 3.22 61.33 -53.59
CA GLY A 31 3.68 61.64 -52.23
C GLY A 31 2.61 62.02 -51.19
N LEU A 32 1.33 61.69 -51.38
CA LEU A 32 0.41 61.60 -50.23
C LEU A 32 0.92 60.52 -49.27
N GLY A 33 1.25 60.89 -48.03
CA GLY A 33 1.67 59.92 -47.01
C GLY A 33 0.59 58.88 -46.74
N ASP A 34 0.99 57.67 -46.37
CA ASP A 34 0.11 56.50 -46.17
C ASP A 34 -1.12 56.79 -45.29
N GLU A 35 -0.98 57.71 -44.32
CA GLU A 35 -2.05 58.13 -43.40
C GLU A 35 -3.24 58.84 -44.07
N LEU A 36 -3.05 59.38 -45.28
CA LEU A 36 -4.07 60.10 -46.05
C LEU A 36 -4.55 59.32 -47.27
N SER A 37 -4.03 58.11 -47.49
CA SER A 37 -4.47 57.25 -48.59
C SER A 37 -5.81 56.59 -48.22
N PRO A 38 -6.85 56.72 -49.07
CA PRO A 38 -8.12 56.04 -48.81
C PRO A 38 -7.94 54.52 -48.87
N SER A 39 -8.55 53.81 -47.91
CA SER A 39 -8.64 52.34 -47.94
C SER A 39 -9.69 51.94 -48.98
N LEU A 40 -9.26 51.50 -50.16
CA LEU A 40 -10.12 51.15 -51.29
C LEU A 40 -10.06 49.66 -51.58
N ASP A 41 -11.17 49.07 -52.00
CA ASP A 41 -11.14 47.72 -52.57
C ASP A 41 -10.46 47.77 -53.96
N PRO A 42 -9.34 47.05 -54.15
CA PRO A 42 -8.59 47.10 -55.41
C PRO A 42 -9.37 46.52 -56.61
N VAL A 43 -10.46 45.77 -56.38
CA VAL A 43 -11.25 45.13 -57.45
C VAL A 43 -12.45 45.98 -57.86
N SER A 44 -13.19 46.55 -56.90
CA SER A 44 -14.44 47.30 -57.19
C SER A 44 -14.25 48.80 -57.28
N ASP A 45 -13.29 49.36 -56.54
CA ASP A 45 -13.25 50.80 -56.32
C ASP A 45 -12.15 51.44 -57.15
N ARG A 46 -12.50 52.58 -57.76
CA ARG A 46 -11.56 53.43 -58.49
C ARG A 46 -11.75 54.86 -58.00
N VAL A 47 -10.66 55.51 -57.60
CA VAL A 47 -10.69 56.96 -57.32
C VAL A 47 -10.85 57.66 -58.65
N LEU A 48 -12.01 58.28 -58.87
CA LEU A 48 -12.25 59.10 -60.04
C LEU A 48 -11.69 60.52 -59.86
N ARG A 49 -11.83 61.07 -58.65
CA ARG A 49 -11.33 62.39 -58.24
C ARG A 49 -11.07 62.42 -56.75
N GLN A 50 -10.19 63.29 -56.31
CA GLN A 50 -9.93 63.52 -54.89
C GLN A 50 -9.64 64.99 -54.58
N ARG A 51 -9.86 65.41 -53.34
CA ARG A 51 -9.63 66.78 -52.87
C ARG A 51 -9.04 66.74 -51.47
N ILE A 52 -7.92 67.43 -51.28
CA ILE A 52 -7.21 67.51 -50.01
C ILE A 52 -7.46 68.89 -49.43
N GLN A 53 -8.03 68.91 -48.22
CA GLN A 53 -8.28 70.12 -47.46
C GLN A 53 -7.46 70.10 -46.17
N ARG A 54 -6.61 71.12 -45.96
CA ARG A 54 -5.84 71.31 -44.73
C ARG A 54 -6.41 72.45 -43.93
N PHE A 55 -6.66 72.19 -42.65
CA PHE A 55 -7.23 73.14 -41.71
C PHE A 55 -6.20 73.56 -40.67
N GLU A 56 -6.23 74.82 -40.22
CA GLU A 56 -5.38 75.32 -39.14
C GLU A 56 -6.00 75.00 -37.78
N SER A 57 -5.43 74.07 -37.02
CA SER A 57 -5.93 73.81 -35.67
C SER A 57 -5.25 74.71 -34.64
N THR A 58 -6.07 75.41 -33.84
CA THR A 58 -5.57 76.19 -32.70
C THR A 58 -5.11 75.24 -31.61
N VAL A 59 -3.83 75.30 -31.23
CA VAL A 59 -3.28 74.56 -30.09
C VAL A 59 -3.28 75.46 -28.86
N TYR A 60 -4.12 75.14 -27.88
CA TYR A 60 -4.11 75.82 -26.58
C TYR A 60 -3.05 75.21 -25.69
N ARG A 61 -2.09 76.03 -25.24
CA ARG A 61 -1.04 75.61 -24.29
C ARG A 61 -1.39 76.09 -22.89
N PHE A 62 -1.73 75.15 -22.01
CA PHE A 62 -1.97 75.41 -20.61
C PHE A 62 -0.68 75.19 -19.82
N HIS A 63 -0.14 76.28 -19.27
CA HIS A 63 0.96 76.21 -18.31
C HIS A 63 0.37 75.87 -16.94
N TYR A 64 0.93 74.85 -16.29
CA TYR A 64 0.61 74.54 -14.90
C TYR A 64 1.85 74.66 -14.04
N GLU A 65 1.66 75.28 -12.87
CA GLU A 65 2.67 75.38 -11.83
C GLU A 65 2.11 74.82 -10.53
N THR A 66 2.93 74.02 -9.86
CA THR A 66 2.58 73.27 -8.67
C THR A 66 3.81 73.21 -7.75
N ARG A 67 3.63 72.88 -6.46
CA ARG A 67 4.69 73.04 -5.44
C ARG A 67 6.02 72.35 -5.76
N THR A 68 6.01 71.27 -6.56
CA THR A 68 7.21 70.50 -6.90
C THR A 68 7.45 70.38 -8.41
N SER A 69 6.67 71.06 -9.26
CA SER A 69 6.83 70.96 -10.71
C SER A 69 6.08 72.03 -11.50
N GLN A 70 6.60 72.26 -12.70
CA GLN A 70 5.97 73.07 -13.74
C GLN A 70 5.91 72.25 -15.03
N GLY A 71 4.93 72.52 -15.87
CA GLY A 71 4.78 71.83 -17.15
C GLY A 71 3.75 72.49 -18.06
N THR A 72 3.61 71.94 -19.25
CA THR A 72 2.65 72.41 -20.25
C THR A 72 1.81 71.26 -20.76
N ILE A 73 0.50 71.49 -20.83
CA ILE A 73 -0.46 70.59 -21.49
C ILE A 73 -0.93 71.33 -22.74
N SER A 74 -0.71 70.73 -23.91
CA SER A 74 -1.14 71.30 -25.18
C SER A 74 -2.35 70.52 -25.67
N VAL A 75 -3.47 71.22 -25.91
CA VAL A 75 -4.73 70.63 -26.38
C VAL A 75 -5.08 71.25 -27.74
N SER A 76 -5.24 70.42 -28.76
CA SER A 76 -5.73 70.87 -30.08
C SER A 76 -7.25 71.07 -30.02
N ALA A 77 -7.75 72.15 -30.62
CA ALA A 77 -9.18 72.42 -30.65
C ALA A 77 -9.92 71.56 -31.70
N GLU A 78 -11.04 70.98 -31.26
CA GLU A 78 -12.14 70.36 -32.01
C GLU A 78 -11.78 69.25 -33.03
N PRO A 79 -11.87 67.96 -32.65
CA PRO A 79 -12.14 67.47 -31.29
C PRO A 79 -10.97 67.77 -30.34
N PRO A 80 -11.26 68.03 -29.04
CA PRO A 80 -10.21 68.24 -28.06
C PRO A 80 -9.33 66.99 -27.96
N ALA A 81 -8.07 67.11 -28.38
CA ALA A 81 -7.08 66.04 -28.28
C ALA A 81 -5.81 66.56 -27.61
N ILE A 82 -5.21 65.72 -26.75
CA ILE A 82 -3.94 66.05 -26.09
C ILE A 82 -2.82 65.85 -27.11
N VAL A 83 -2.09 66.92 -27.39
CA VAL A 83 -0.98 66.88 -28.37
C VAL A 83 0.20 66.11 -27.75
N PRO A 84 0.91 65.25 -28.53
CA PRO A 84 2.06 64.44 -28.08
C PRO A 84 3.21 65.22 -27.40
N GLY A 85 3.25 66.55 -27.51
CA GLY A 85 4.22 67.42 -26.83
C GLY A 85 3.86 67.82 -25.40
N SER A 86 2.78 67.29 -24.82
CA SER A 86 2.36 67.60 -23.45
C SER A 86 3.28 66.96 -22.41
N THR A 87 3.81 67.74 -21.47
CA THR A 87 4.76 67.25 -20.47
C THR A 87 4.02 66.74 -19.22
N TRP A 88 3.78 65.44 -19.13
CA TRP A 88 3.11 64.80 -17.98
C TRP A 88 4.05 64.26 -16.90
N GLY A 89 5.34 64.10 -17.24
CA GLY A 89 6.33 63.45 -16.38
C GLY A 89 6.32 63.88 -14.91
N PRO A 90 6.19 65.18 -14.59
CA PRO A 90 6.17 65.61 -13.20
C PRO A 90 4.89 65.25 -12.42
N LEU A 91 3.75 65.07 -13.09
CA LEU A 91 2.51 64.58 -12.45
C LEU A 91 2.62 63.08 -12.18
N TRP A 92 3.16 62.32 -13.13
CA TRP A 92 3.45 60.90 -12.95
C TRP A 92 4.43 60.64 -11.80
N ARG A 93 5.50 61.45 -11.68
CA ARG A 93 6.43 61.36 -10.54
C ARG A 93 5.75 61.57 -9.20
N ARG A 94 4.72 62.42 -9.12
CA ARG A 94 3.96 62.64 -7.87
C ARG A 94 3.03 61.50 -7.54
N LEU A 95 2.31 61.00 -8.54
CA LEU A 95 1.50 59.81 -8.37
C LEU A 95 2.39 58.65 -7.89
N ALA A 96 3.55 58.47 -8.52
CA ALA A 96 4.54 57.48 -8.11
C ALA A 96 5.03 57.69 -6.67
N LEU A 97 5.33 58.92 -6.26
CA LEU A 97 5.68 59.22 -4.87
C LEU A 97 4.53 58.93 -3.88
N ALA A 98 3.27 59.17 -4.29
CA ALA A 98 2.11 59.05 -3.39
C ALA A 98 1.76 57.58 -3.20
N VAL A 99 1.83 56.83 -4.31
CA VAL A 99 1.83 55.36 -4.30
C VAL A 99 3.00 54.86 -3.45
N GLY A 100 4.20 55.42 -3.59
CA GLY A 100 5.36 55.08 -2.78
C GLY A 100 5.12 55.23 -1.27
N VAL A 101 4.49 56.34 -0.83
CA VAL A 101 4.09 56.52 0.58
C VAL A 101 3.10 55.43 1.01
N GLY A 102 2.09 55.13 0.18
CA GLY A 102 1.13 54.06 0.45
C GLY A 102 1.83 52.69 0.58
N VAL A 103 2.75 52.36 -0.33
CA VAL A 103 3.53 51.11 -0.31
C VAL A 103 4.39 51.00 0.95
N VAL A 104 5.03 52.08 1.38
CA VAL A 104 5.82 52.09 2.64
C VAL A 104 4.92 51.83 3.84
N VAL A 105 3.77 52.50 3.93
CA VAL A 105 2.81 52.30 5.03
C VAL A 105 2.23 50.88 5.01
N LEU A 106 1.97 50.32 3.82
CA LEU A 106 1.58 48.92 3.67
C LEU A 106 2.66 47.98 4.20
N GLY A 107 3.93 48.25 3.89
CA GLY A 107 5.06 47.49 4.43
C GLY A 107 5.11 47.52 5.96
N VAL A 108 4.87 48.68 6.59
CA VAL A 108 4.74 48.77 8.05
C VAL A 108 3.55 47.94 8.54
N GLY A 109 2.41 47.99 7.87
CA GLY A 109 1.24 47.17 8.20
C GLY A 109 1.52 45.67 8.15
N VAL A 110 2.23 45.20 7.12
CA VAL A 110 2.66 43.80 6.98
C VAL A 110 3.62 43.40 8.11
N VAL A 111 4.57 44.26 8.47
CA VAL A 111 5.49 44.00 9.59
C VAL A 111 4.73 43.94 10.91
N VAL A 112 3.80 44.86 11.16
CA VAL A 112 2.96 44.85 12.37
C VAL A 112 2.10 43.60 12.45
N HIS A 113 1.49 43.19 11.33
CA HIS A 113 0.76 41.93 11.24
C HIS A 113 1.64 40.71 11.57
N GLY A 114 2.82 40.60 10.92
CA GLY A 114 3.76 39.52 11.21
C GLY A 114 4.15 39.49 12.69
N ARG A 115 4.54 40.65 13.23
CA ARG A 115 4.88 40.77 14.66
C ARG A 115 3.72 40.48 15.60
N TYR A 116 2.48 40.68 15.20
CA TYR A 116 1.31 40.34 16.00
C TYR A 116 1.12 38.82 16.07
N VAL A 117 1.17 38.16 14.91
CA VAL A 117 0.97 36.72 14.79
C VAL A 117 2.14 35.94 15.39
N ASP A 118 3.37 36.45 15.27
CA ASP A 118 4.58 35.84 15.83
C ASP A 118 4.65 35.88 17.37
N ARG A 119 3.68 36.49 18.07
CA ARG A 119 3.67 36.56 19.54
C ARG A 119 3.48 35.19 20.19
N ALA A 120 2.62 34.37 19.60
CA ALA A 120 2.34 33.00 20.00
C ALA A 120 1.45 32.35 18.92
N ASP A 121 1.56 31.03 18.75
CA ASP A 121 0.77 30.27 17.76
C ASP A 121 -0.74 30.51 17.91
N TRP A 122 -1.22 30.76 19.14
CA TRP A 122 -2.61 31.10 19.42
C TRP A 122 -3.14 32.29 18.59
N PHE A 123 -2.30 33.30 18.30
CA PHE A 123 -2.71 34.48 17.54
C PHE A 123 -2.94 34.21 16.05
N ILE A 124 -2.43 33.08 15.52
CA ILE A 124 -2.68 32.64 14.14
C ILE A 124 -4.17 32.29 13.99
N ASP A 125 -4.68 31.47 14.90
CA ASP A 125 -6.00 30.84 14.76
C ASP A 125 -7.11 31.63 15.47
N HIS A 126 -6.80 32.30 16.57
CA HIS A 126 -7.79 32.93 17.46
C HIS A 126 -7.60 34.46 17.58
N GLY A 127 -6.51 35.00 17.04
CA GLY A 127 -6.17 36.41 17.13
C GLY A 127 -6.88 37.31 16.10
N ASN A 128 -6.63 38.61 16.21
CA ASN A 128 -7.13 39.64 15.31
C ASN A 128 -6.25 39.87 14.07
N GLY A 129 -5.42 38.87 13.67
CA GLY A 129 -4.46 38.99 12.58
C GLY A 129 -5.07 39.52 11.28
N PRO A 130 -6.14 38.89 10.74
CA PRO A 130 -6.80 39.35 9.52
C PRO A 130 -7.30 40.80 9.60
N SER A 131 -7.86 41.20 10.74
CA SER A 131 -8.33 42.57 10.99
C SER A 131 -7.17 43.58 10.99
N ILE A 132 -6.04 43.24 11.61
CA ILE A 132 -4.83 44.08 11.63
C ILE A 132 -4.26 44.23 10.22
N ALA A 133 -4.19 43.16 9.43
CA ALA A 133 -3.74 43.21 8.03
C ALA A 133 -4.63 44.12 7.18
N TRP A 134 -5.95 43.98 7.31
CA TRP A 134 -6.93 44.82 6.59
C TRP A 134 -6.82 46.28 6.98
N LEU A 135 -6.70 46.59 8.27
CA LEU A 135 -6.53 47.97 8.75
C LEU A 135 -5.20 48.57 8.28
N GLY A 136 -4.13 47.77 8.21
CA GLY A 136 -2.86 48.18 7.62
C GLY A 136 -2.99 48.57 6.15
N PHE A 137 -3.77 47.82 5.37
CA PHE A 137 -4.10 48.14 3.98
C PHE A 137 -4.94 49.43 3.86
N VAL A 138 -5.97 49.59 4.70
CA VAL A 138 -6.80 50.82 4.73
C VAL A 138 -5.96 52.05 5.09
N ALA A 139 -5.05 51.92 6.07
CA ALA A 139 -4.12 52.98 6.44
C ALA A 139 -3.20 53.35 5.27
N ALA A 140 -2.67 52.36 4.54
CA ALA A 140 -1.83 52.56 3.37
C ALA A 140 -2.54 53.36 2.26
N LEU A 141 -3.78 52.98 1.92
CA LEU A 141 -4.58 53.70 0.93
C LEU A 141 -4.87 55.14 1.38
N ALA A 142 -5.25 55.34 2.64
CA ALA A 142 -5.54 56.65 3.20
C ALA A 142 -4.31 57.55 3.21
N SER A 143 -3.13 57.01 3.57
CA SER A 143 -1.86 57.74 3.54
C SER A 143 -1.43 58.12 2.12
N GLY A 144 -1.59 57.22 1.14
CA GLY A 144 -1.33 57.54 -0.27
C GLY A 144 -2.25 58.63 -0.81
N ALA A 145 -3.55 58.55 -0.50
CA ALA A 145 -4.52 59.58 -0.86
C ALA A 145 -4.21 60.94 -0.19
N LEU A 146 -3.81 60.92 1.08
CA LEU A 146 -3.38 62.11 1.82
C LEU A 146 -2.14 62.73 1.19
N ALA A 147 -1.12 61.93 0.84
CA ALA A 147 0.09 62.39 0.16
C ALA A 147 -0.22 63.02 -1.20
N ALA A 148 -1.06 62.36 -2.01
CA ALA A 148 -1.53 62.90 -3.29
C ALA A 148 -2.27 64.24 -3.08
N ALA A 149 -3.13 64.34 -2.07
CA ALA A 149 -3.87 65.56 -1.76
C ALA A 149 -2.98 66.69 -1.23
N LEU A 150 -1.91 66.39 -0.50
CA LEU A 150 -0.95 67.36 -0.01
C LEU A 150 -0.10 67.98 -1.13
N TRP A 151 0.19 67.20 -2.16
CA TRP A 151 1.01 67.64 -3.31
C TRP A 151 0.22 68.29 -4.46
N MET A 152 -1.10 68.44 -4.31
CA MET A 152 -1.93 69.22 -5.23
C MET A 152 -1.64 70.75 -5.17
N PRO A 153 -1.80 71.48 -6.30
CA PRO A 153 -1.65 72.94 -6.36
C PRO A 153 -2.55 73.67 -5.36
N ALA A 154 -2.08 74.79 -4.81
CA ALA A 154 -2.76 75.54 -3.75
C ALA A 154 -4.23 75.86 -4.06
N ALA A 155 -4.53 76.18 -5.32
CA ALA A 155 -5.88 76.47 -5.79
C ALA A 155 -6.85 75.29 -5.69
N THR A 156 -6.37 74.05 -5.91
CA THR A 156 -7.20 72.84 -5.82
C THR A 156 -7.23 72.22 -4.42
N ARG A 157 -6.31 72.61 -3.53
CA ARG A 157 -6.27 72.11 -2.13
C ARG A 157 -7.54 72.39 -1.35
N LYS A 158 -8.22 73.51 -1.61
CA LYS A 158 -9.44 73.91 -0.88
C LYS A 158 -10.61 72.94 -1.06
N ARG A 159 -10.59 72.13 -2.14
CA ARG A 159 -11.62 71.13 -2.46
C ARG A 159 -11.17 69.69 -2.21
N ALA A 160 -9.92 69.48 -1.80
CA ALA A 160 -9.37 68.16 -1.59
C ALA A 160 -9.78 67.59 -0.22
N PRO A 161 -10.27 66.34 -0.13
CA PRO A 161 -10.71 65.71 1.12
C PRO A 161 -9.53 65.27 1.99
N ARG A 162 -8.76 66.24 2.52
CA ARG A 162 -7.59 65.97 3.37
C ARG A 162 -7.99 65.50 4.77
N LEU A 163 -9.03 66.10 5.32
CA LEU A 163 -9.52 65.78 6.66
C LEU A 163 -10.03 64.33 6.72
N PRO A 164 -10.89 63.85 5.80
CA PRO A 164 -11.32 62.45 5.81
C PRO A 164 -10.16 61.45 5.69
N ALA A 165 -9.23 61.65 4.76
CA ALA A 165 -8.11 60.73 4.56
C ALA A 165 -7.19 60.67 5.79
N LEU A 166 -6.91 61.81 6.42
CA LEU A 166 -6.16 61.87 7.67
C LEU A 166 -6.89 61.14 8.80
N TRP A 167 -8.19 61.39 8.99
CA TRP A 167 -8.98 60.72 10.02
C TRP A 167 -9.06 59.21 9.82
N VAL A 168 -9.20 58.73 8.58
CA VAL A 168 -9.19 57.29 8.28
C VAL A 168 -7.85 56.65 8.62
N ALA A 169 -6.73 57.28 8.23
CA ALA A 169 -5.40 56.78 8.57
C ALA A 169 -5.18 56.73 10.10
N VAL A 170 -5.54 57.79 10.82
CA VAL A 170 -5.43 57.83 12.29
C VAL A 170 -6.34 56.79 12.94
N ALA A 171 -7.59 56.67 12.51
CA ALA A 171 -8.53 55.70 13.06
C ALA A 171 -8.06 54.26 12.82
N ALA A 172 -7.53 53.95 11.63
CA ALA A 172 -6.99 52.62 11.32
C ALA A 172 -5.80 52.27 12.23
N TRP A 173 -4.83 53.17 12.40
CA TRP A 173 -3.69 52.95 13.29
C TRP A 173 -4.08 52.83 14.76
N SER A 174 -5.01 53.67 15.23
CA SER A 174 -5.55 53.57 16.60
C SER A 174 -6.27 52.24 16.82
N LEU A 175 -7.05 51.78 15.85
CA LEU A 175 -7.78 50.51 15.97
C LEU A 175 -6.83 49.31 15.94
N ILE A 176 -5.76 49.35 15.15
CA ILE A 176 -4.67 48.35 15.22
C ILE A 176 -4.07 48.33 16.63
N GLY A 177 -3.79 49.49 17.22
CA GLY A 177 -3.30 49.61 18.59
C GLY A 177 -4.25 49.01 19.61
N ILE A 178 -5.56 49.24 19.46
CA ILE A 178 -6.60 48.65 20.32
C ILE A 178 -6.62 47.13 20.17
N LEU A 179 -6.70 46.61 18.95
CA LEU A 179 -6.74 45.16 18.66
C LEU A 179 -5.44 44.43 19.05
N TRP A 180 -4.33 45.15 19.16
CA TRP A 180 -3.07 44.61 19.64
C TRP A 180 -3.14 44.18 21.12
N PHE A 181 -3.91 44.92 21.93
CA PHE A 181 -4.04 44.70 23.37
C PHE A 181 -5.37 44.03 23.78
N LEU A 182 -6.44 44.19 22.99
CA LEU A 182 -7.73 43.56 23.24
C LEU A 182 -7.87 42.23 22.47
N GLY A 183 -8.39 41.21 23.16
CA GLY A 183 -8.58 39.87 22.59
C GLY A 183 -7.32 39.00 22.62
N GLY A 184 -6.50 39.15 23.67
CA GLY A 184 -5.42 38.19 23.95
C GLY A 184 -5.91 36.95 24.69
N PRO A 185 -5.03 35.96 24.88
CA PRO A 185 -5.34 34.77 25.67
C PRO A 185 -5.61 35.15 27.14
N THR A 186 -6.48 34.41 27.82
CA THR A 186 -6.90 34.69 29.21
C THR A 186 -6.93 33.43 30.06
N LEU A 187 -6.68 33.55 31.37
CA LEU A 187 -6.79 32.40 32.28
C LEU A 187 -8.23 31.85 32.33
N GLU A 188 -9.22 32.73 32.23
CA GLU A 188 -10.64 32.36 32.28
C GLU A 188 -11.04 31.46 31.11
N ALA A 189 -10.64 31.80 29.89
CA ALA A 189 -10.94 30.94 28.74
C ALA A 189 -10.14 29.63 28.76
N ALA A 190 -8.94 29.61 29.36
CA ALA A 190 -8.20 28.37 29.56
C ALA A 190 -8.93 27.45 30.55
N ASP A 191 -9.41 28.00 31.66
CA ASP A 191 -10.23 27.29 32.65
C ASP A 191 -11.55 26.80 32.03
N GLN A 192 -12.26 27.64 31.27
CA GLN A 192 -13.47 27.23 30.56
C GLN A 192 -13.20 26.10 29.55
N SER A 193 -12.03 26.11 28.90
CA SER A 193 -11.63 25.05 27.97
C SER A 193 -11.36 23.73 28.71
N ILE A 194 -10.73 23.78 29.90
CA ILE A 194 -10.57 22.62 30.79
C ILE A 194 -11.94 22.07 31.21
N GLU A 195 -12.88 22.94 31.61
CA GLU A 195 -14.24 22.55 32.03
C GLU A 195 -15.05 21.91 30.89
N ARG A 196 -14.85 22.37 29.65
CA ARG A 196 -15.44 21.75 28.44
C ARG A 196 -14.73 20.45 28.04
N GLY A 197 -13.56 20.15 28.61
CA GLY A 197 -12.71 19.02 28.25
C GLY A 197 -11.86 19.23 26.98
N ASP A 198 -11.79 20.46 26.45
CA ASP A 198 -10.91 20.82 25.33
C ASP A 198 -9.50 21.17 25.85
N LEU A 199 -8.76 20.12 26.19
CA LEU A 199 -7.42 20.25 26.76
C LEU A 199 -6.40 20.83 25.77
N ALA A 200 -6.66 20.71 24.46
CA ALA A 200 -5.79 21.27 23.42
C ALA A 200 -5.93 22.80 23.36
N ALA A 201 -7.17 23.31 23.36
CA ALA A 201 -7.43 24.74 23.44
C ALA A 201 -6.85 25.34 24.73
N ALA A 202 -7.06 24.67 25.88
CA ALA A 202 -6.51 25.10 27.16
C ALA A 202 -4.96 25.19 27.14
N ARG A 203 -4.28 24.21 26.54
CA ARG A 203 -2.81 24.25 26.36
C ARG A 203 -2.37 25.43 25.50
N ALA A 204 -3.02 25.63 24.35
CA ALA A 204 -2.66 26.69 23.42
C ALA A 204 -2.79 28.06 24.09
N GLU A 205 -3.85 28.25 24.87
CA GLU A 205 -4.10 29.49 25.60
C GLU A 205 -3.09 29.74 26.74
N LEU A 206 -2.77 28.72 27.54
CA LEU A 206 -1.73 28.82 28.59
C LEU A 206 -0.33 29.04 28.00
N ALA A 207 0.00 28.36 26.91
CA ALA A 207 1.25 28.58 26.19
C ALA A 207 1.35 30.02 25.68
N ALA A 208 0.26 30.56 25.11
CA ALA A 208 0.23 31.95 24.66
C ALA A 208 0.31 32.96 25.81
N LEU A 209 -0.33 32.69 26.95
CA LEU A 209 -0.22 33.51 28.16
C LEU A 209 1.23 33.58 28.67
N SER A 210 1.91 32.43 28.75
CA SER A 210 3.31 32.36 29.16
C SER A 210 4.24 33.09 28.18
N ALA A 211 4.00 32.96 26.87
CA ALA A 211 4.79 33.62 25.82
C ALA A 211 4.64 35.15 25.84
N VAL A 212 3.43 35.65 26.09
CA VAL A 212 3.15 37.10 26.17
C VAL A 212 3.69 37.71 27.48
N GLY A 213 4.10 36.90 28.45
CA GLY A 213 4.68 37.36 29.72
C GLY A 213 3.68 38.10 30.60
N ALA A 214 2.38 37.79 30.48
CA ALA A 214 1.35 38.40 31.31
C ALA A 214 1.54 37.96 32.78
N PRO A 215 1.73 38.87 33.74
CA PRO A 215 1.83 38.53 35.15
C PRO A 215 0.45 38.12 35.64
N SER A 216 0.13 36.83 35.55
CA SER A 216 -1.16 36.32 35.98
C SER A 216 -0.98 35.48 37.24
N GLU A 217 -1.28 36.11 38.37
CA GLU A 217 -1.60 35.41 39.62
C GLU A 217 -2.65 34.33 39.29
N GLY A 218 -2.33 33.06 39.57
CA GLY A 218 -3.19 31.92 39.21
C GLY A 218 -2.72 31.06 38.03
N LEU A 219 -1.72 31.47 37.23
CA LEU A 219 -1.22 30.65 36.10
C LEU A 219 -0.79 29.24 36.53
N ALA A 220 -0.06 29.14 37.64
CA ALA A 220 0.38 27.87 38.19
C ALA A 220 -0.80 26.97 38.62
N SER A 221 -1.87 27.57 39.15
CA SER A 221 -3.08 26.84 39.54
C SER A 221 -3.77 26.23 38.32
N VAL A 222 -3.94 27.02 37.24
CA VAL A 222 -4.56 26.53 36.00
C VAL A 222 -3.69 25.47 35.32
N HIS A 223 -2.36 25.59 35.36
CA HIS A 223 -1.45 24.53 34.89
C HIS A 223 -1.62 23.21 35.67
N THR A 224 -1.74 23.28 37.00
CA THR A 224 -2.00 22.07 37.82
C THR A 224 -3.35 21.47 37.46
N ARG A 225 -4.41 22.28 37.34
CA ARG A 225 -5.74 21.81 36.91
C ARG A 225 -5.71 21.15 35.52
N LEU A 226 -4.97 21.72 34.58
CA LEU A 226 -4.80 21.13 33.25
C LEU A 226 -4.09 19.78 33.34
N ALA A 227 -3.00 19.68 34.11
CA ALA A 227 -2.28 18.43 34.31
C ALA A 227 -3.18 17.35 34.95
N ASP A 228 -3.95 17.71 35.97
CA ASP A 228 -4.90 16.80 36.61
C ASP A 228 -6.00 16.35 35.62
N ALA A 229 -6.53 17.28 34.81
CA ALA A 229 -7.51 16.98 33.78
C ALA A 229 -6.95 16.09 32.66
N GLU A 230 -5.67 16.24 32.31
CA GLU A 230 -4.96 15.38 31.37
C GLU A 230 -4.79 13.97 31.90
N VAL A 231 -4.37 13.81 33.16
CA VAL A 231 -4.26 12.52 33.83
C VAL A 231 -5.64 11.85 33.88
N ALA A 232 -6.69 12.58 34.25
CA ALA A 232 -8.06 12.07 34.27
C ALA A 232 -8.57 11.68 32.87
N ASN A 233 -8.21 12.44 31.82
CA ASN A 233 -8.57 12.10 30.45
C ASN A 233 -7.81 10.88 29.93
N GLN A 234 -6.52 10.77 30.25
CA GLN A 234 -5.70 9.61 29.92
C GLN A 234 -6.26 8.35 30.60
N HIS A 235 -6.58 8.43 31.90
CA HIS A 235 -7.19 7.33 32.63
C HIS A 235 -8.53 6.89 32.03
N ARG A 236 -9.40 7.83 31.61
CA ARG A 236 -10.65 7.50 30.90
C ARG A 236 -10.42 6.80 29.56
N ARG A 237 -9.40 7.22 28.80
CA ARG A 237 -9.02 6.56 27.55
C ARG A 237 -8.50 5.15 27.80
N ASP A 238 -7.65 4.99 28.80
CA ASP A 238 -7.10 3.70 29.21
C ASP A 238 -8.21 2.73 29.62
N ILE A 239 -9.18 3.18 30.42
CA ILE A 239 -10.38 2.41 30.76
C ILE A 239 -11.17 2.05 29.49
N SER A 240 -11.45 3.02 28.61
CA SER A 240 -12.24 2.76 27.38
C SER A 240 -11.55 1.76 26.44
N GLU A 241 -10.21 1.80 26.34
CA GLU A 241 -9.42 0.84 25.57
C GLU A 241 -9.50 -0.56 26.19
N ASP A 242 -9.33 -0.67 27.51
CA ASP A 242 -9.44 -1.94 28.23
C ASP A 242 -10.89 -2.50 28.22
N GLU A 243 -11.92 -1.65 28.21
CA GLU A 243 -13.32 -2.07 28.05
C GLU A 243 -13.58 -2.66 26.65
N ALA A 244 -13.05 -2.03 25.60
CA ALA A 244 -13.09 -2.58 24.25
C ALA A 244 -12.31 -3.91 24.17
N HIS A 245 -11.18 -3.98 24.85
CA HIS A 245 -10.39 -5.21 24.96
C HIS A 245 -11.16 -6.32 25.69
N LEU A 246 -11.84 -6.01 26.80
CA LEU A 246 -12.71 -6.95 27.51
C LEU A 246 -13.87 -7.42 26.63
N ALA A 247 -14.43 -6.56 25.79
CA ALA A 247 -15.46 -6.95 24.82
C ALA A 247 -14.93 -7.95 23.79
N GLU A 248 -13.68 -7.82 23.34
CA GLU A 248 -13.03 -8.80 22.45
C GLU A 248 -12.83 -10.16 23.14
N VAL A 249 -12.37 -10.17 24.40
CA VAL A 249 -12.26 -11.39 25.22
C VAL A 249 -13.62 -12.09 25.34
N LYS A 250 -14.69 -11.33 25.60
CA LYS A 250 -16.07 -11.85 25.66
C LYS A 250 -16.56 -12.37 24.31
N GLY A 251 -16.18 -11.70 23.22
CA GLY A 251 -16.57 -12.04 21.84
C GLY A 251 -15.75 -13.16 21.20
N ALA A 252 -14.69 -13.65 21.84
CA ALA A 252 -13.86 -14.72 21.31
C ALA A 252 -14.70 -15.99 21.04
N ASN A 253 -14.37 -16.74 19.97
CA ASN A 253 -15.12 -17.94 19.59
C ASN A 253 -14.68 -19.22 20.32
N SER A 254 -13.54 -19.19 21.01
CA SER A 254 -13.01 -20.32 21.77
C SER A 254 -12.29 -19.85 23.04
N SER A 255 -12.12 -20.75 24.02
CA SER A 255 -11.31 -20.46 25.22
C SER A 255 -9.85 -20.14 24.90
N VAL A 256 -9.26 -20.77 23.87
CA VAL A 256 -7.88 -20.47 23.44
C VAL A 256 -7.78 -19.04 22.91
N ALA A 257 -8.70 -18.62 22.04
CA ALA A 257 -8.72 -17.26 21.52
C ALA A 257 -8.97 -16.21 22.64
N ALA A 258 -9.80 -16.55 23.63
CA ALA A 258 -10.00 -15.69 24.80
C ALA A 258 -8.72 -15.55 25.65
N LEU A 259 -7.96 -16.64 25.85
CA LEU A 259 -6.68 -16.64 26.57
C LEU A 259 -5.58 -15.87 25.80
N GLU A 260 -5.55 -15.99 24.48
CA GLU A 260 -4.64 -15.23 23.62
C GLU A 260 -4.95 -13.73 23.69
N ALA A 261 -6.24 -13.35 23.65
CA ALA A 261 -6.66 -11.97 23.85
C ALA A 261 -6.26 -11.46 25.25
N LEU A 262 -6.53 -12.23 26.30
CA LEU A 262 -6.18 -11.90 27.69
C LEU A 262 -4.68 -11.63 27.89
N ALA A 263 -3.80 -12.28 27.13
CA ALA A 263 -2.36 -12.13 27.26
C ALA A 263 -1.81 -10.75 26.83
N ARG A 264 -2.63 -9.91 26.18
CA ARG A 264 -2.27 -8.53 25.86
C ARG A 264 -2.19 -7.68 27.14
N PRO A 265 -1.36 -6.62 27.18
CA PRO A 265 -1.21 -5.79 28.36
C PRO A 265 -2.51 -5.02 28.68
N TRP A 266 -2.83 -4.94 29.97
CA TRP A 266 -3.95 -4.18 30.51
C TRP A 266 -3.44 -2.97 31.28
N LYS A 267 -4.20 -1.87 31.24
CA LYS A 267 -3.87 -0.65 31.99
C LYS A 267 -4.66 -0.55 33.29
N THR A 268 -5.79 -1.23 33.36
CA THR A 268 -6.77 -1.21 34.46
C THR A 268 -6.84 -2.58 35.13
N PRO A 269 -6.24 -2.75 36.34
CA PRO A 269 -6.15 -4.05 37.02
C PRO A 269 -7.51 -4.73 37.25
N ASP A 270 -8.56 -3.95 37.52
CA ASP A 270 -9.90 -4.48 37.78
C ASP A 270 -10.53 -5.11 36.52
N LEU A 271 -10.27 -4.53 35.34
CA LEU A 271 -10.76 -5.07 34.06
C LEU A 271 -9.97 -6.32 33.65
N GLU A 272 -8.67 -6.35 33.91
CA GLU A 272 -7.83 -7.55 33.73
C GLU A 272 -8.32 -8.71 34.61
N ALA A 273 -8.59 -8.44 35.90
CA ALA A 273 -9.08 -9.45 36.82
C ALA A 273 -10.42 -10.05 36.35
N ASN A 274 -11.35 -9.20 35.89
CA ASN A 274 -12.63 -9.62 35.32
C ASN A 274 -12.44 -10.46 34.04
N ALA A 275 -11.59 -10.01 33.11
CA ALA A 275 -11.28 -10.75 31.89
C ALA A 275 -10.68 -12.13 32.20
N ARG A 276 -9.79 -12.20 33.20
CA ARG A 276 -9.16 -13.45 33.65
C ARG A 276 -10.17 -14.40 34.24
N GLU A 277 -11.04 -13.94 35.14
CA GLU A 277 -12.08 -14.77 35.75
C GLU A 277 -13.01 -15.37 34.68
N LEU A 278 -13.50 -14.54 33.75
CA LEU A 278 -14.37 -14.97 32.65
C LEU A 278 -13.69 -16.00 31.73
N THR A 279 -12.42 -15.77 31.41
CA THR A 279 -11.65 -16.66 30.53
C THR A 279 -11.39 -18.01 31.21
N LEU A 280 -11.05 -18.02 32.50
CA LEU A 280 -10.85 -19.25 33.27
C LEU A 280 -12.15 -20.03 33.46
N GLN A 281 -13.27 -19.34 33.69
CA GLN A 281 -14.58 -20.00 33.73
C GLN A 281 -14.87 -20.69 32.39
N ARG A 282 -14.69 -19.99 31.27
CA ARG A 282 -14.92 -20.55 29.94
C ARG A 282 -14.01 -21.75 29.65
N ALA A 283 -12.74 -21.69 30.03
CA ALA A 283 -11.82 -22.80 29.90
C ALA A 283 -12.28 -24.04 30.70
N ARG A 284 -12.82 -23.85 31.91
CA ARG A 284 -13.40 -24.94 32.72
C ARG A 284 -14.66 -25.54 32.09
N GLU A 285 -15.44 -24.75 31.36
CA GLU A 285 -16.63 -25.22 30.63
C GLU A 285 -16.28 -25.93 29.31
N ASP A 286 -15.30 -25.42 28.57
CA ASP A 286 -14.86 -26.01 27.29
C ASP A 286 -14.09 -27.32 27.48
N MET A 287 -13.34 -27.46 28.58
CA MET A 287 -12.48 -28.62 28.79
C MET A 287 -13.23 -29.97 28.88
N PRO A 288 -14.37 -30.10 29.60
CA PRO A 288 -15.22 -31.29 29.53
C PRO A 288 -15.74 -31.56 28.11
N ARG A 289 -16.13 -30.51 27.37
CA ARG A 289 -16.64 -30.64 26.00
C ARG A 289 -15.58 -31.21 25.05
N LEU A 290 -14.37 -30.65 25.08
CA LEU A 290 -13.25 -31.12 24.27
C LEU A 290 -12.84 -32.56 24.64
N SER A 291 -12.89 -32.90 25.93
CA SER A 291 -12.63 -34.26 26.41
C SER A 291 -13.69 -35.25 25.89
N GLN A 292 -14.97 -34.89 25.94
CA GLN A 292 -16.06 -35.73 25.42
C GLN A 292 -15.97 -35.98 23.91
N THR A 293 -15.52 -34.99 23.14
CA THR A 293 -15.29 -35.14 21.69
C THR A 293 -13.92 -35.74 21.35
N GLN A 294 -13.13 -36.13 22.36
CA GLN A 294 -11.77 -36.64 22.22
C GLN A 294 -10.84 -35.72 21.39
N ASP A 295 -11.05 -34.40 21.45
CA ASP A 295 -10.24 -33.43 20.70
C ASP A 295 -8.92 -33.15 21.44
N ALA A 296 -7.94 -34.05 21.25
CA ALA A 296 -6.62 -33.92 21.85
C ALA A 296 -5.88 -32.66 21.39
N GLY A 297 -6.10 -32.20 20.15
CA GLY A 297 -5.47 -30.98 19.64
C GLY A 297 -6.00 -29.74 20.33
N GLY A 298 -7.33 -29.65 20.52
CA GLY A 298 -7.98 -28.58 21.25
C GLY A 298 -7.56 -28.52 22.72
N LEU A 299 -7.44 -29.68 23.39
CA LEU A 299 -6.99 -29.75 24.79
C LEU A 299 -5.52 -29.35 24.96
N ASP A 300 -4.64 -29.74 24.04
CA ASP A 300 -3.21 -29.37 24.08
C ASP A 300 -3.03 -27.86 23.87
N ALA A 301 -3.75 -27.28 22.91
CA ALA A 301 -3.75 -25.83 22.68
C ALA A 301 -4.27 -25.06 23.91
N LEU A 302 -5.34 -25.56 24.54
CA LEU A 302 -5.88 -24.99 25.78
C LEU A 302 -4.87 -25.08 26.93
N ALA A 303 -4.22 -26.24 27.10
CA ALA A 303 -3.19 -26.44 28.12
C ALA A 303 -2.03 -25.46 27.95
N LEU A 304 -1.52 -25.30 26.72
CA LEU A 304 -0.42 -24.38 26.41
C LEU A 304 -0.78 -22.92 26.76
N ALA A 305 -1.99 -22.50 26.38
CA ALA A 305 -2.49 -21.15 26.65
C ALA A 305 -2.68 -20.89 28.16
N LEU A 306 -3.08 -21.90 28.93
CA LEU A 306 -3.31 -21.80 30.37
C LEU A 306 -2.04 -21.73 31.22
N VAL A 307 -0.87 -22.21 30.73
CA VAL A 307 0.37 -22.31 31.53
C VAL A 307 0.72 -21.00 32.26
N ARG A 308 0.47 -19.85 31.63
CA ARG A 308 0.80 -18.53 32.20
C ARG A 308 -0.28 -17.98 33.11
N VAL A 309 -1.53 -18.44 32.98
CA VAL A 309 -2.70 -17.86 33.64
C VAL A 309 -3.13 -18.72 34.83
N ASP A 310 -3.21 -20.03 34.66
CA ASP A 310 -3.58 -20.99 35.71
C ASP A 310 -2.84 -22.31 35.45
N PRO A 311 -1.63 -22.50 36.04
CA PRO A 311 -0.83 -23.71 35.85
C PRO A 311 -1.53 -24.99 36.30
N ALA A 312 -2.41 -24.91 37.30
CA ALA A 312 -3.15 -26.08 37.79
C ALA A 312 -4.19 -26.54 36.77
N LEU A 313 -4.95 -25.59 36.19
CA LEU A 313 -5.89 -25.88 35.12
C LEU A 313 -5.20 -26.30 33.82
N ALA A 314 -4.01 -25.75 33.53
CA ALA A 314 -3.18 -26.19 32.41
C ALA A 314 -2.79 -27.67 32.54
N GLU A 315 -2.36 -28.10 33.74
CA GLU A 315 -1.97 -29.48 33.99
C GLU A 315 -3.17 -30.44 33.89
N GLU A 316 -4.35 -30.03 34.37
CA GLU A 316 -5.60 -30.78 34.14
C GLU A 316 -5.91 -30.94 32.64
N ALA A 317 -5.78 -29.89 31.85
CA ALA A 317 -5.96 -29.96 30.39
C ALA A 317 -4.94 -30.91 29.72
N ARG A 318 -3.68 -30.93 30.18
CA ARG A 318 -2.66 -31.88 29.71
C ARG A 318 -3.03 -33.32 30.03
N ARG A 319 -3.44 -33.60 31.26
CA ARG A 319 -3.91 -34.95 31.66
C ARG A 319 -5.02 -35.44 30.73
N ARG A 320 -6.03 -34.60 30.46
CA ARG A 320 -7.10 -34.92 29.52
C ARG A 320 -6.63 -35.08 28.07
N THR A 321 -5.60 -34.33 27.66
CA THR A 321 -4.97 -34.47 26.34
C THR A 321 -4.38 -35.87 26.17
N HIS A 322 -3.67 -36.39 27.17
CA HIS A 322 -3.11 -37.74 27.14
C HIS A 322 -4.20 -38.81 27.01
N LEU A 323 -5.29 -38.67 27.77
CA LEU A 323 -6.46 -39.54 27.68
C LEU A 323 -7.09 -39.52 26.28
N ALA A 324 -7.38 -38.34 25.74
CA ALA A 324 -7.98 -38.18 24.42
C ALA A 324 -7.07 -38.73 23.31
N ARG A 325 -5.76 -38.50 23.41
CA ARG A 325 -4.77 -39.05 22.46
C ARG A 325 -4.71 -40.57 22.53
N ALA A 326 -4.74 -41.15 23.73
CA ALA A 326 -4.77 -42.60 23.90
C ALA A 326 -6.05 -43.22 23.31
N ALA A 327 -7.21 -42.60 23.54
CA ALA A 327 -8.48 -43.04 22.97
C ALA A 327 -8.47 -42.98 21.44
N SER A 328 -8.05 -41.86 20.86
CA SER A 328 -7.93 -41.69 19.40
C SER A 328 -6.95 -42.67 18.76
N MET A 329 -5.79 -42.91 19.39
CA MET A 329 -4.81 -43.90 18.90
C MET A 329 -5.34 -45.33 18.98
N ARG A 330 -6.11 -45.66 20.04
CA ARG A 330 -6.80 -46.94 20.16
C ARG A 330 -7.82 -47.13 19.04
N GLU A 331 -8.63 -46.12 18.73
CA GLU A 331 -9.61 -46.16 17.63
C GLU A 331 -8.92 -46.33 16.26
N ALA A 332 -7.73 -45.73 16.07
CA ALA A 332 -6.91 -45.89 14.88
C ALA A 332 -6.15 -47.24 14.81
N GLY A 333 -6.16 -48.04 15.88
CA GLY A 333 -5.42 -49.31 15.98
C GLY A 333 -3.93 -49.16 16.28
N ASP A 334 -3.45 -47.96 16.63
CA ASP A 334 -2.08 -47.73 17.11
C ASP A 334 -1.98 -47.95 18.63
N PHE A 335 -2.01 -49.21 19.03
CA PHE A 335 -2.01 -49.59 20.45
C PHE A 335 -0.70 -49.25 21.17
N SER A 336 0.44 -49.25 20.47
CA SER A 336 1.73 -48.86 21.07
C SER A 336 1.73 -47.37 21.40
N GLY A 337 1.24 -46.52 20.48
CA GLY A 337 1.06 -45.10 20.72
C GLY A 337 0.08 -44.83 21.86
N ALA A 338 -1.04 -45.56 21.88
CA ALA A 338 -2.06 -45.43 22.92
C ALA A 338 -1.50 -45.75 24.32
N LEU A 339 -0.73 -46.82 24.46
CA LEU A 339 -0.09 -47.19 25.72
C LEU A 339 0.98 -46.17 26.14
N ALA A 340 1.83 -45.72 25.21
CA ALA A 340 2.82 -44.68 25.50
C ALA A 340 2.16 -43.37 25.96
N ALA A 341 1.03 -42.99 25.37
CA ALA A 341 0.25 -41.82 25.80
C ALA A 341 -0.31 -42.00 27.23
N LEU A 342 -0.76 -43.21 27.58
CA LEU A 342 -1.21 -43.56 28.92
C LEU A 342 -0.09 -43.67 29.95
N ASP A 343 1.11 -44.05 29.54
CA ASP A 343 2.29 -44.15 30.42
C ASP A 343 2.83 -42.77 30.78
N GLY A 344 2.76 -41.82 29.85
CA GLY A 344 3.07 -40.41 30.11
C GLY A 344 2.06 -39.70 31.01
N TRP A 345 0.91 -40.32 31.27
CA TRP A 345 -0.13 -39.74 32.13
C TRP A 345 0.07 -40.11 33.60
N VAL A 346 0.22 -39.08 34.44
CA VAL A 346 0.19 -39.20 35.90
C VAL A 346 -1.26 -38.98 36.36
N ALA A 347 -1.99 -40.07 36.56
CA ALA A 347 -3.37 -40.05 37.02
C ALA A 347 -3.44 -39.77 38.53
N ASN A 348 -4.51 -39.11 38.97
CA ASN A 348 -4.93 -39.06 40.37
C ASN A 348 -5.80 -40.29 40.71
N ASP A 349 -6.18 -40.46 41.98
CA ASP A 349 -6.95 -41.62 42.44
C ASP A 349 -8.29 -41.81 41.71
N GLU A 350 -8.96 -40.71 41.32
CA GLU A 350 -10.24 -40.74 40.59
C GLU A 350 -10.04 -41.13 39.11
N GLU A 351 -8.93 -40.70 38.53
CA GLU A 351 -8.55 -40.92 37.13
C GLU A 351 -7.92 -42.29 36.87
N GLU A 352 -7.33 -42.93 37.88
CA GLU A 352 -6.70 -44.25 37.74
C GLU A 352 -7.72 -45.31 37.32
N ALA A 353 -9.00 -45.15 37.68
CA ALA A 353 -10.09 -45.99 37.19
C ALA A 353 -10.30 -45.85 35.68
N ALA A 354 -10.28 -44.62 35.15
CA ALA A 354 -10.40 -44.37 33.70
C ALA A 354 -9.17 -44.88 32.94
N ARG A 355 -7.97 -44.70 33.51
CA ARG A 355 -6.72 -45.26 32.98
C ARG A 355 -6.77 -46.78 32.88
N THR A 356 -7.20 -47.42 33.96
CA THR A 356 -7.32 -48.88 34.06
C THR A 356 -8.37 -49.39 33.08
N ALA A 357 -9.52 -48.71 32.97
CA ALA A 357 -10.55 -49.05 32.00
C ALA A 357 -10.04 -48.94 30.55
N LEU A 358 -9.28 -47.89 30.20
CA LEU A 358 -8.73 -47.73 28.86
C LEU A 358 -7.64 -48.77 28.57
N ARG A 359 -6.74 -49.05 29.52
CA ARG A 359 -5.74 -50.14 29.40
C ARG A 359 -6.41 -51.50 29.19
N SER A 360 -7.45 -51.81 29.95
CA SER A 360 -8.23 -53.04 29.81
C SER A 360 -8.89 -53.12 28.42
N GLY A 361 -9.48 -52.03 27.94
CA GLY A 361 -10.04 -51.94 26.60
C GLY A 361 -9.00 -52.12 25.49
N ILE A 362 -7.81 -51.53 25.64
CA ILE A 362 -6.68 -51.74 24.72
C ILE A 362 -6.25 -53.22 24.72
N ALA A 363 -6.17 -53.86 25.90
CA ALA A 363 -5.83 -55.28 25.99
C ALA A 363 -6.87 -56.16 25.27
N GLU A 364 -8.15 -55.87 25.43
CA GLU A 364 -9.22 -56.60 24.74
C GLU A 364 -9.16 -56.42 23.21
N ASP A 365 -8.94 -55.19 22.74
CA ASP A 365 -8.83 -54.91 21.31
C ASP A 365 -7.55 -55.50 20.70
N LEU A 366 -6.43 -55.50 21.43
CA LEU A 366 -5.20 -56.21 21.04
C LEU A 366 -5.44 -57.70 20.90
N ARG A 367 -6.12 -58.34 21.88
CA ARG A 367 -6.49 -59.75 21.80
C ARG A 367 -7.35 -60.02 20.57
N ARG A 368 -8.40 -59.21 20.36
CA ARG A 368 -9.29 -59.34 19.20
C ARG A 368 -8.53 -59.16 17.87
N ALA A 369 -7.60 -58.22 17.79
CA ALA A 369 -6.79 -57.98 16.61
C ALA A 369 -5.88 -59.17 16.27
N VAL A 370 -5.27 -59.80 17.28
CA VAL A 370 -4.46 -61.02 17.13
C VAL A 370 -5.32 -62.21 16.67
N ASP A 371 -6.51 -62.35 17.23
CA ASP A 371 -7.42 -63.48 16.94
C ASP A 371 -8.02 -63.38 15.52
N VAL A 372 -8.33 -62.16 15.06
CA VAL A 372 -8.93 -61.89 13.74
C VAL A 372 -7.88 -61.73 12.63
N ALA A 373 -6.59 -61.63 12.96
CA ALA A 373 -5.52 -61.51 11.97
C ALA A 373 -5.63 -62.62 10.91
N ASP A 374 -5.65 -62.22 9.64
CA ASP A 374 -5.66 -63.14 8.50
C ASP A 374 -4.25 -63.72 8.31
N LEU A 375 -4.05 -64.89 8.89
CA LEU A 375 -2.76 -65.59 8.87
C LEU A 375 -2.62 -66.48 7.62
N ASP A 376 -3.66 -66.53 6.78
CA ASP A 376 -3.74 -67.43 5.63
C ASP A 376 -3.92 -66.68 4.30
N ALA A 377 -3.60 -65.37 4.27
CA ALA A 377 -3.61 -64.54 3.07
C ALA A 377 -2.95 -65.24 1.87
N ASP A 378 -3.54 -65.11 0.68
CA ASP A 378 -3.15 -65.85 -0.53
C ASP A 378 -1.71 -65.54 -0.98
N ASP A 379 -1.28 -64.30 -0.77
CA ASP A 379 0.06 -63.81 -1.11
C ASP A 379 1.02 -63.91 0.09
N LEU A 380 2.22 -64.47 -0.12
CA LEU A 380 3.20 -64.70 0.94
C LEU A 380 3.72 -63.38 1.56
N GLU A 381 3.87 -62.31 0.78
CA GLU A 381 4.30 -61.01 1.31
C GLU A 381 3.22 -60.36 2.19
N SER A 382 1.96 -60.48 1.78
CA SER A 382 0.80 -60.03 2.55
C SER A 382 0.63 -60.87 3.82
N ARG A 383 0.81 -62.20 3.73
CA ARG A 383 0.80 -63.11 4.88
C ARG A 383 1.92 -62.78 5.86
N GLN A 384 3.15 -62.56 5.39
CA GLN A 384 4.29 -62.16 6.24
C GLN A 384 3.95 -60.86 7.00
N ARG A 385 3.47 -59.82 6.30
CA ARG A 385 3.10 -58.54 6.92
C ARG A 385 1.98 -58.69 7.96
N SER A 386 0.99 -59.56 7.68
CA SER A 386 -0.10 -59.86 8.61
C SER A 386 0.42 -60.56 9.88
N ILE A 387 1.26 -61.59 9.73
CA ILE A 387 1.87 -62.30 10.86
C ILE A 387 2.78 -61.37 11.67
N GLU A 388 3.59 -60.53 11.02
CA GLU A 388 4.45 -59.56 11.72
C GLU A 388 3.63 -58.55 12.54
N ARG A 389 2.52 -58.05 11.99
CA ARG A 389 1.60 -57.16 12.72
C ARG A 389 0.96 -57.88 13.90
N ALA A 390 0.44 -59.09 13.70
CA ALA A 390 -0.16 -59.91 14.76
C ALA A 390 0.87 -60.23 15.86
N LEU A 391 2.12 -60.52 15.48
CA LEU A 391 3.21 -60.80 16.41
C LEU A 391 3.55 -59.57 17.28
N THR A 392 3.65 -58.39 16.68
CA THR A 392 3.85 -57.14 17.45
C THR A 392 2.70 -56.89 18.41
N GLN A 393 1.45 -57.10 17.98
CA GLN A 393 0.26 -56.94 18.83
C GLN A 393 0.22 -57.98 19.96
N ALA A 394 0.55 -59.25 19.69
CA ALA A 394 0.60 -60.32 20.69
C ALA A 394 1.67 -60.05 21.76
N ARG A 395 2.86 -59.57 21.36
CA ARG A 395 3.91 -59.16 22.30
C ARG A 395 3.47 -57.99 23.18
N LEU A 396 2.81 -56.99 22.60
CA LEU A 396 2.26 -55.86 23.36
C LEU A 396 1.19 -56.35 24.36
N PHE A 397 0.30 -57.24 23.95
CA PHE A 397 -0.70 -57.86 24.82
C PHE A 397 -0.05 -58.60 26.00
N GLU A 398 0.90 -59.50 25.73
CA GLU A 398 1.61 -60.26 26.76
C GLU A 398 2.37 -59.35 27.74
N SER A 399 2.95 -58.25 27.24
CA SER A 399 3.63 -57.27 28.09
C SER A 399 2.68 -56.53 29.03
N LEU A 400 1.43 -56.30 28.59
CA LEU A 400 0.43 -55.52 29.31
C LEU A 400 -0.33 -56.37 30.35
N THR A 401 -0.67 -57.61 30.02
CA THR A 401 -1.51 -58.47 30.87
C THR A 401 -0.72 -59.53 31.63
N HIS A 402 0.52 -59.81 31.23
CA HIS A 402 1.29 -60.96 31.67
C HIS A 402 0.58 -62.31 31.40
N THR A 403 -0.35 -62.34 30.45
CA THR A 403 -1.07 -63.54 30.01
C THR A 403 -0.89 -63.76 28.51
N HIS A 404 -0.95 -65.01 28.08
CA HIS A 404 -0.88 -65.36 26.66
C HIS A 404 -2.22 -65.16 25.98
N ALA A 405 -2.20 -64.62 24.75
CA ALA A 405 -3.34 -64.71 23.85
C ALA A 405 -3.56 -66.17 23.40
N GLU A 406 -4.73 -66.49 22.84
CA GLU A 406 -5.04 -67.84 22.34
C GLU A 406 -4.02 -68.29 21.28
N ARG A 407 -3.56 -67.34 20.45
CA ARG A 407 -2.39 -67.49 19.61
C ARG A 407 -1.17 -66.96 20.35
N SER A 408 -0.38 -67.87 20.92
CA SER A 408 0.85 -67.51 21.62
C SER A 408 1.86 -66.82 20.68
N VAL A 409 2.70 -65.93 21.22
CA VAL A 409 3.82 -65.34 20.49
C VAL A 409 4.70 -66.41 19.82
N SER A 410 4.92 -67.54 20.49
CA SER A 410 5.71 -68.66 19.95
C SER A 410 5.09 -69.28 18.69
N ASP A 411 3.76 -69.41 18.62
CA ASP A 411 3.06 -69.94 17.45
C ASP A 411 3.19 -68.99 16.25
N LEU A 412 2.99 -67.69 16.48
CA LEU A 412 3.14 -66.65 15.45
C LEU A 412 4.59 -66.56 14.93
N GLU A 413 5.60 -66.69 15.80
CA GLU A 413 7.01 -66.77 15.41
C GLU A 413 7.29 -68.00 14.54
N GLY A 414 6.74 -69.16 14.91
CA GLY A 414 6.82 -70.38 14.12
C GLY A 414 6.23 -70.22 12.72
N ARG A 415 5.04 -69.62 12.60
CA ARG A 415 4.39 -69.35 11.30
C ARG A 415 5.13 -68.30 10.48
N LEU A 416 5.70 -67.28 11.12
CA LEU A 416 6.51 -66.26 10.44
C LEU A 416 7.75 -66.90 9.81
N GLU A 417 8.45 -67.76 10.55
CA GLU A 417 9.64 -68.46 10.08
C GLU A 417 9.31 -69.40 8.91
N GLN A 418 8.18 -70.12 8.98
CA GLN A 418 7.71 -70.95 7.88
C GLN A 418 7.38 -70.12 6.63
N THR A 419 6.73 -68.97 6.79
CA THR A 419 6.37 -68.08 5.68
C THR A 419 7.60 -67.45 5.05
N LYS A 420 8.59 -67.04 5.85
CA LYS A 420 9.88 -66.52 5.35
C LYS A 420 10.63 -67.57 4.53
N LYS A 421 10.67 -68.83 4.99
CA LYS A 421 11.26 -69.94 4.23
C LYS A 421 10.54 -70.19 2.91
N ALA A 422 9.21 -70.16 2.91
CA ALA A 422 8.42 -70.32 1.69
C ALA A 422 8.70 -69.19 0.68
N LEU A 423 8.80 -67.95 1.16
CA LEU A 423 9.08 -66.76 0.35
C LEU A 423 10.51 -66.77 -0.21
N GLU A 424 11.50 -67.22 0.58
CA GLU A 424 12.86 -67.43 0.12
C GLU A 424 12.94 -68.55 -0.94
N GLU A 425 12.19 -69.63 -0.76
CA GLU A 425 12.11 -70.70 -1.76
C GLU A 425 11.44 -70.23 -3.06
N GLU A 426 10.37 -69.44 -2.99
CA GLU A 426 9.73 -68.85 -4.17
C GLU A 426 10.67 -67.89 -4.90
N ARG A 427 11.38 -67.02 -4.17
CA ARG A 427 12.42 -66.14 -4.75
C ARG A 427 13.52 -66.95 -5.43
N ARG A 428 14.01 -68.02 -4.79
CA ARG A 428 15.01 -68.91 -5.40
C ARG A 428 14.47 -69.58 -6.67
N ARG A 429 13.22 -70.04 -6.67
CA ARG A 429 12.58 -70.63 -7.87
C ARG A 429 12.44 -69.60 -9.00
N ALA A 430 12.07 -68.36 -8.67
CA ALA A 430 11.98 -67.27 -9.62
C ALA A 430 13.36 -66.93 -10.21
N GLU A 431 14.40 -66.79 -9.38
CA GLU A 431 15.78 -66.56 -9.84
C GLU A 431 16.32 -67.72 -10.69
N GLU A 432 16.02 -68.97 -10.31
CA GLU A 432 16.41 -70.14 -11.11
C GLU A 432 15.68 -70.17 -12.46
N ALA A 433 14.39 -69.79 -12.50
CA ALA A 433 13.62 -69.70 -13.73
C ALA A 433 14.19 -68.60 -14.64
N GLU A 434 14.47 -67.42 -14.09
CA GLU A 434 15.10 -66.31 -14.82
C GLU A 434 16.47 -66.72 -15.37
N ARG A 435 17.34 -67.32 -14.55
CA ARG A 435 18.64 -67.84 -15.03
C ARG A 435 18.49 -68.91 -16.13
N ARG A 436 17.45 -69.74 -16.08
CA ARG A 436 17.17 -70.73 -17.13
C ARG A 436 16.69 -70.05 -18.40
N GLU A 437 15.85 -69.03 -18.29
CA GLU A 437 15.38 -68.23 -19.43
C GLU A 437 16.54 -67.44 -20.07
N GLU A 438 17.39 -66.80 -19.27
CA GLU A 438 18.59 -66.11 -19.73
C GLU A 438 19.56 -67.07 -20.42
N ALA A 439 19.83 -68.23 -19.81
CA ALA A 439 20.69 -69.25 -20.41
C ALA A 439 20.08 -69.83 -21.70
N ALA A 440 18.76 -69.99 -21.77
CA ALA A 440 18.07 -70.41 -22.99
C ALA A 440 18.14 -69.33 -24.07
N ALA A 441 17.95 -68.06 -23.72
CA ALA A 441 18.08 -66.92 -24.61
C ALA A 441 19.51 -66.76 -25.14
N GLU A 442 20.53 -66.95 -24.29
CA GLU A 442 21.94 -66.90 -24.69
C GLU A 442 22.30 -68.06 -25.63
N ARG A 443 21.81 -69.28 -25.34
CA ARG A 443 21.96 -70.44 -26.25
C ARG A 443 21.27 -70.20 -27.58
N ALA A 444 20.08 -69.61 -27.59
CA ALA A 444 19.37 -69.27 -28.81
C ALA A 444 20.13 -68.22 -29.63
N ARG A 445 20.72 -67.20 -28.98
CA ARG A 445 21.59 -66.21 -29.64
C ARG A 445 22.83 -66.86 -30.25
N LYS A 446 23.56 -67.69 -29.48
CA LYS A 446 24.73 -68.43 -29.98
C LYS A 446 24.39 -69.33 -31.17
N GLN A 447 23.26 -70.04 -31.12
CA GLN A 447 22.80 -70.86 -32.24
C GLN A 447 22.43 -70.03 -33.48
N ALA A 448 21.81 -68.85 -33.29
CA ALA A 448 21.52 -67.93 -34.37
C ALA A 448 22.81 -67.39 -35.03
N GLU A 449 23.79 -66.97 -34.21
CA GLU A 449 25.10 -66.52 -34.68
C GLU A 449 25.86 -67.64 -35.42
N GLU A 450 25.89 -68.86 -34.87
CA GLU A 450 26.51 -70.02 -35.56
C GLU A 450 25.80 -70.37 -36.87
N ALA A 451 24.47 -70.30 -36.91
CA ALA A 451 23.70 -70.52 -38.12
C ALA A 451 23.99 -69.45 -39.17
N GLU A 452 24.15 -68.19 -38.75
CA GLU A 452 24.54 -67.09 -39.62
C GLU A 452 25.98 -67.24 -40.14
N GLN A 453 26.93 -67.59 -39.27
CA GLN A 453 28.31 -67.90 -39.67
C GLN A 453 28.37 -69.08 -40.65
N ARG A 454 27.55 -70.12 -40.45
CA ARG A 454 27.44 -71.24 -41.40
C ARG A 454 26.85 -70.79 -42.74
N ARG A 455 25.85 -69.89 -42.74
CA ARG A 455 25.30 -69.29 -43.96
C ARG A 455 26.34 -68.45 -44.69
N GLN A 456 27.09 -67.62 -43.97
CA GLN A 456 28.17 -66.80 -44.55
C GLN A 456 29.31 -67.67 -45.10
N ALA A 457 29.73 -68.71 -44.39
CA ALA A 457 30.72 -69.67 -44.87
C ALA A 457 30.23 -70.49 -46.08
N ALA A 458 28.95 -70.86 -46.11
CA ALA A 458 28.34 -71.51 -47.27
C ALA A 458 28.28 -70.56 -48.48
N ALA A 459 27.92 -69.29 -48.27
CA ALA A 459 27.90 -68.27 -49.31
C ALA A 459 29.31 -67.98 -49.86
N ALA A 460 30.33 -67.89 -48.99
CA ALA A 460 31.72 -67.73 -49.41
C ALA A 460 32.25 -68.94 -50.20
N ARG A 461 31.84 -70.16 -49.85
CA ARG A 461 32.15 -71.36 -50.65
C ARG A 461 31.41 -71.42 -51.98
N ALA A 462 30.23 -70.81 -52.07
CA ALA A 462 29.48 -70.72 -53.32
C ALA A 462 30.10 -69.67 -54.27
N SER A 463 30.56 -68.53 -53.75
CA SER A 463 31.21 -67.47 -54.55
C SER A 463 32.62 -67.82 -55.04
N ASP A 464 33.30 -68.77 -54.39
CA ASP A 464 34.58 -69.31 -54.86
C ASP A 464 34.42 -70.35 -55.99
N ARG A 465 33.19 -70.73 -56.36
CA ARG A 465 32.96 -71.63 -57.49
C ARG A 465 33.10 -70.91 -58.82
N VAL A 466 33.68 -71.60 -59.78
CA VAL A 466 33.95 -71.09 -61.11
C VAL A 466 32.70 -71.28 -61.98
N HIS A 467 32.29 -70.24 -62.70
CA HIS A 467 31.27 -70.37 -63.73
C HIS A 467 31.91 -70.89 -65.03
N CYS A 468 31.25 -71.84 -65.68
CA CYS A 468 31.59 -72.26 -67.02
C CYS A 468 30.98 -71.27 -68.03
N CYS A 469 31.53 -71.21 -69.25
CA CYS A 469 31.05 -70.29 -70.28
C CYS A 469 29.58 -70.51 -70.71
N ASP A 470 28.99 -71.65 -70.39
CA ASP A 470 27.56 -71.93 -70.59
C ASP A 470 26.67 -71.42 -69.44
N GLY A 471 27.24 -70.70 -68.47
CA GLY A 471 26.55 -70.12 -67.32
C GLY A 471 26.43 -71.06 -66.11
N THR A 472 26.78 -72.34 -66.23
CA THR A 472 26.68 -73.31 -65.13
C THR A 472 27.85 -73.18 -64.15
N THR A 473 27.62 -73.41 -62.85
CA THR A 473 28.72 -73.40 -61.85
C THR A 473 29.38 -74.77 -61.78
N SER A 474 30.69 -74.82 -61.97
CA SER A 474 31.45 -76.07 -61.89
C SER A 474 31.48 -76.59 -60.43
N PRO A 475 31.06 -77.84 -60.17
CA PRO A 475 31.04 -78.39 -58.81
C PRO A 475 32.44 -78.72 -58.26
N SER A 476 33.42 -78.92 -59.13
CA SER A 476 34.79 -79.35 -58.77
C SER A 476 35.85 -78.25 -58.89
N CYS A 477 35.57 -77.14 -59.57
CA CYS A 477 36.54 -76.08 -59.82
C CYS A 477 36.30 -74.84 -58.97
N ARG A 478 37.35 -74.39 -58.27
CA ARG A 478 37.34 -73.21 -57.42
C ARG A 478 38.31 -72.15 -57.94
N ARG A 479 37.97 -70.86 -57.84
CA ARG A 479 38.87 -69.76 -58.26
C ARG A 479 40.18 -69.79 -57.46
N SER A 480 40.13 -70.23 -56.21
CA SER A 480 41.28 -70.40 -55.33
C SER A 480 42.27 -71.53 -55.74
N GLN A 481 41.88 -72.48 -56.59
CA GLN A 481 42.79 -73.51 -57.11
C GLN A 481 43.54 -72.93 -58.31
N GLY A 482 44.74 -72.40 -58.08
CA GLY A 482 45.52 -71.53 -58.99
C GLY A 482 45.79 -71.96 -60.44
N SER A 483 45.26 -73.09 -60.93
CA SER A 483 45.20 -73.40 -62.35
C SER A 483 43.80 -73.89 -62.74
N LEU A 484 43.07 -73.05 -63.47
CA LEU A 484 41.75 -73.37 -64.04
C LEU A 484 41.85 -74.12 -65.39
N ARG A 485 43.07 -74.47 -65.84
CA ARG A 485 43.26 -75.25 -67.07
C ARG A 485 42.69 -76.66 -66.88
N GLY A 486 41.69 -76.99 -67.70
CA GLY A 486 40.97 -78.27 -67.66
C GLY A 486 39.61 -78.21 -66.96
N CYS A 487 39.32 -77.13 -66.25
CA CYS A 487 37.99 -76.86 -65.72
C CYS A 487 37.00 -76.53 -66.84
N CYS A 488 35.77 -77.05 -66.73
CA CYS A 488 34.71 -76.84 -67.72
C CYS A 488 35.04 -77.35 -69.14
N SER A 489 35.88 -78.39 -69.28
CA SER A 489 36.28 -78.93 -70.59
C SER A 489 35.10 -79.39 -71.47
N ARG A 490 34.00 -79.87 -70.87
CA ARG A 490 32.75 -80.17 -71.59
C ARG A 490 31.90 -78.95 -71.93
N HIS A 491 32.11 -77.82 -71.26
CA HIS A 491 31.28 -76.62 -71.30
C HIS A 491 31.99 -75.42 -71.98
N GLY A 492 33.00 -75.69 -72.79
CA GLY A 492 33.72 -74.67 -73.56
C GLY A 492 34.81 -73.91 -72.79
N GLY A 493 35.10 -74.30 -71.55
CA GLY A 493 36.09 -73.65 -70.69
C GLY A 493 35.46 -72.73 -69.64
N VAL A 494 36.34 -72.07 -68.90
CA VAL A 494 35.97 -71.12 -67.86
C VAL A 494 35.88 -69.73 -68.47
N CYS A 495 34.77 -69.06 -68.21
CA CYS A 495 34.57 -67.62 -68.33
C CYS A 495 34.44 -67.08 -66.89
#